data_AF-A0AAU2J0U9-F1
#
_entry.id   AF-A0AAU2J0U9-F1
#
_cell.length_a   1.000
_cell.length_b   1.000
_cell.length_c   1.000
_cell.angle_alpha   90.00
_cell.angle_beta   90.00
_cell.angle_gamma   90.00
#
_symmetry.space_group_name_H-M   'P 1'
#
loop_
_entity.id
_entity.type
_entity.pdbx_description
1 polymer ?
#
loop_
_entity_poly.entity_id
_entity_poly.type
_entity_poly.pdbx_seq_one_letter_code
_entity_poly.pdbx_strand_id
1 'polypeptide(L)'
;MSGSEATVPAPSASRAPADQGTGRDAILRAARRAFTQRPYAEVTIRGIAADAGVSPSLVVKHFGRKEELFNTVADFGPAAEELFDAPLGTLGRHMVVTLVRRRRELKSDPLLRVVFSLGNQDERSLLRDRFHEQVTEALIARLPGRERALRAELIAGHLLGLGATLSLHRDGAGSLATPEHLADLYAPALQSLITG
;
A
#
# COMPACT_ATOMS: atom_id res chain seq x y z
N MET A 1 -46.13 -44.08 29.32
CA MET A 1 -45.31 -44.24 28.10
C MET A 1 -45.30 -42.91 27.36
N SER A 2 -44.11 -42.33 27.25
CA SER A 2 -43.63 -41.39 26.22
C SER A 2 -44.33 -40.03 26.04
N GLY A 3 -43.92 -39.04 26.85
CA GLY A 3 -43.92 -37.63 26.42
C GLY A 3 -42.73 -37.37 25.49
N SER A 4 -43.02 -36.92 24.26
CA SER A 4 -42.02 -36.58 23.24
C SER A 4 -41.63 -35.11 23.40
N GLU A 5 -40.51 -34.85 24.08
CA GLU A 5 -39.93 -33.52 24.22
C GLU A 5 -39.07 -33.22 22.97
N ALA A 6 -39.62 -32.43 22.06
CA ALA A 6 -38.94 -32.02 20.84
C ALA A 6 -37.79 -31.04 21.18
N THR A 7 -36.55 -31.52 21.07
CA THR A 7 -35.35 -30.68 21.17
C THR A 7 -35.25 -29.80 19.92
N VAL A 8 -35.44 -28.49 20.08
CA VAL A 8 -35.21 -27.50 19.02
C VAL A 8 -33.70 -27.24 18.92
N PRO A 9 -33.05 -27.44 17.76
CA PRO A 9 -31.62 -27.19 17.63
C PRO A 9 -31.33 -25.68 17.58
N ALA A 10 -30.24 -25.28 18.24
CA ALA A 10 -29.75 -23.91 18.31
C ALA A 10 -29.43 -23.34 16.91
N PRO A 11 -29.63 -22.04 16.67
CA PRO A 11 -29.38 -21.42 15.38
C PRO A 11 -27.88 -21.48 15.06
N SER A 12 -27.55 -22.15 13.95
CA SER A 12 -26.20 -22.16 13.39
C SER A 12 -25.74 -20.73 13.16
N ALA A 13 -24.67 -20.32 13.84
CA ALA A 13 -24.04 -19.04 13.64
C ALA A 13 -23.69 -18.89 12.15
N SER A 14 -24.45 -18.00 11.50
CA SER A 14 -24.23 -17.49 10.16
C SER A 14 -22.75 -17.17 9.97
N ARG A 15 -22.09 -17.95 9.09
CA ARG A 15 -20.74 -17.67 8.62
C ARG A 15 -20.86 -16.43 7.73
N ALA A 16 -20.59 -15.27 8.31
CA ALA A 16 -20.57 -13.99 7.62
C ALA A 16 -19.73 -14.09 6.32
N PRO A 17 -20.12 -13.38 5.26
CA PRO A 17 -19.64 -13.64 3.90
C PRO A 17 -18.14 -13.38 3.80
N ALA A 18 -17.40 -14.39 3.36
CA ALA A 18 -16.01 -14.29 2.96
C ALA A 18 -15.92 -13.52 1.64
N ASP A 19 -16.13 -12.21 1.69
CA ASP A 19 -15.79 -11.30 0.60
C ASP A 19 -14.63 -10.41 1.02
N GLN A 20 -13.44 -11.01 1.04
CA GLN A 20 -12.17 -10.30 1.12
C GLN A 20 -11.20 -11.08 0.24
N GLY A 21 -10.55 -10.39 -0.71
CA GLY A 21 -9.66 -10.99 -1.72
C GLY A 21 -8.72 -12.06 -1.18
N THR A 22 -8.29 -12.95 -2.08
CA THR A 22 -7.54 -14.20 -1.84
C THR A 22 -6.71 -14.21 -0.54
N GLY A 23 -6.57 -15.36 0.13
CA GLY A 23 -5.78 -15.45 1.38
C GLY A 23 -4.41 -14.74 1.30
N ARG A 24 -3.79 -14.73 0.11
CA ARG A 24 -2.58 -13.95 -0.22
C ARG A 24 -2.71 -12.43 0.02
N ASP A 25 -3.78 -11.79 -0.44
CA ASP A 25 -3.97 -10.33 -0.31
C ASP A 25 -4.25 -9.93 1.14
N ALA A 26 -5.02 -10.75 1.86
CA ALA A 26 -5.24 -10.55 3.29
C ALA A 26 -3.93 -10.60 4.08
N ILE A 27 -3.06 -11.56 3.76
CA ILE A 27 -1.72 -11.68 4.34
C ILE A 27 -0.86 -10.45 4.01
N LEU A 28 -0.83 -9.99 2.76
CA LEU A 28 -0.04 -8.81 2.38
C LEU A 28 -0.51 -7.54 3.11
N ARG A 29 -1.82 -7.34 3.25
CA ARG A 29 -2.36 -6.20 4.01
C ARG A 29 -1.95 -6.27 5.49
N ALA A 30 -2.08 -7.43 6.12
CA ALA A 30 -1.68 -7.64 7.52
C ALA A 30 -0.16 -7.45 7.72
N ALA A 31 0.65 -8.03 6.84
CA ALA A 31 2.10 -7.90 6.87
C ALA A 31 2.54 -6.44 6.71
N ARG A 32 2.00 -5.71 5.72
CA ARG A 32 2.28 -4.28 5.52
C ARG A 32 1.99 -3.49 6.79
N ARG A 33 0.83 -3.69 7.43
CA ARG A 33 0.49 -3.02 8.70
C ARG A 33 1.50 -3.37 9.80
N ALA A 34 1.78 -4.65 10.00
CA ALA A 34 2.66 -5.12 11.06
C ALA A 34 4.09 -4.53 10.94
N PHE A 35 4.69 -4.60 9.74
CA PHE A 35 6.04 -4.07 9.49
C PHE A 35 6.11 -2.55 9.49
N THR A 36 4.98 -1.86 9.30
CA THR A 36 4.89 -0.39 9.40
C THR A 36 4.80 0.08 10.86
N GLN A 37 4.16 -0.72 11.73
CA GLN A 37 3.85 -0.32 13.12
C GLN A 37 4.87 -0.81 14.15
N ARG A 38 5.62 -1.88 13.85
CA ARG A 38 6.51 -2.55 14.82
C ARG A 38 7.89 -2.78 14.23
N PRO A 39 8.94 -2.81 15.06
CA PRO A 39 10.27 -3.24 14.63
C PRO A 39 10.23 -4.62 13.98
N TYR A 40 11.13 -4.87 13.01
CA TYR A 40 11.16 -6.15 12.29
C TYR A 40 11.18 -7.31 13.26
N ALA A 41 12.09 -7.31 14.25
CA ALA A 41 12.23 -8.36 15.26
C ALA A 41 10.92 -8.78 15.96
N GLU A 42 10.02 -7.83 16.24
CA GLU A 42 8.76 -8.06 16.96
C GLU A 42 7.64 -8.63 16.09
N VAL A 43 7.75 -8.52 14.76
CA VAL A 43 6.74 -9.05 13.84
C VAL A 43 6.87 -10.57 13.72
N THR A 44 5.77 -11.31 13.87
CA THR A 44 5.77 -12.79 13.77
C THR A 44 4.81 -13.28 12.69
N ILE A 45 5.14 -14.40 12.03
CA ILE A 45 4.25 -15.05 11.05
C ILE A 45 2.90 -15.41 11.68
N ARG A 46 2.89 -15.87 12.93
CA ARG A 46 1.65 -16.17 13.66
C ARG A 46 0.81 -14.91 13.89
N GLY A 47 1.43 -13.80 14.28
CA GLY A 47 0.74 -12.52 14.46
C GLY A 47 0.14 -11.99 13.15
N ILE A 48 0.89 -12.08 12.04
CA ILE A 48 0.39 -11.72 10.71
C ILE A 48 -0.78 -12.62 10.30
N ALA A 49 -0.67 -13.94 10.50
CA ALA A 49 -1.72 -14.89 10.16
C ALA A 49 -3.01 -14.59 10.93
N ALA A 50 -2.90 -14.30 12.23
CA ALA A 50 -4.03 -13.93 13.08
C ALA A 50 -4.71 -12.63 12.59
N ASP A 51 -3.94 -11.58 12.29
CA ASP A 51 -4.48 -10.32 11.76
C ASP A 51 -5.10 -10.46 10.35
N ALA A 52 -4.58 -11.40 9.55
CA ALA A 52 -5.13 -11.73 8.24
C ALA A 52 -6.33 -12.69 8.29
N GLY A 53 -6.66 -13.28 9.45
CA GLY A 53 -7.72 -14.28 9.58
C GLY A 53 -7.43 -15.62 8.88
N VAL A 54 -6.15 -16.01 8.79
CA VAL A 54 -5.70 -17.23 8.09
C VAL A 54 -4.81 -18.10 8.98
N SER A 55 -4.50 -19.32 8.52
CA SER A 55 -3.55 -20.19 9.22
C SER A 55 -2.09 -19.76 8.96
N PRO A 56 -1.16 -19.92 9.93
CA PRO A 56 0.26 -19.67 9.72
C PRO A 56 0.85 -20.48 8.55
N SER A 57 0.39 -21.72 8.36
CA SER A 57 0.80 -22.57 7.24
C SER A 57 0.43 -21.98 5.88
N LEU A 58 -0.68 -21.24 5.77
CA LEU A 58 -1.06 -20.55 4.55
C LEU A 58 -0.10 -19.38 4.24
N VAL A 59 0.38 -18.69 5.28
CA VAL A 59 1.43 -17.64 5.13
C VAL A 59 2.71 -18.24 4.58
N VAL A 60 3.19 -19.32 5.19
CA VAL A 60 4.42 -20.01 4.75
C VAL A 60 4.25 -20.58 3.34
N LYS A 61 3.07 -21.11 3.00
CA LYS A 61 2.78 -21.61 1.65
C LYS A 61 2.87 -20.50 0.58
N HIS A 62 2.42 -19.29 0.89
CA HIS A 62 2.42 -18.20 -0.08
C HIS A 62 3.73 -17.41 -0.15
N PHE A 63 4.43 -17.26 0.98
CA PHE A 63 5.55 -16.31 1.11
C PHE A 63 6.80 -16.90 1.77
N GLY A 64 6.77 -18.17 2.17
CA GLY A 64 7.89 -18.83 2.84
C GLY A 64 8.22 -18.21 4.20
N ARG A 65 9.44 -17.70 4.35
CA ARG A 65 9.96 -17.16 5.63
C ARG A 65 9.54 -15.70 5.85
N LYS A 66 9.64 -15.23 7.10
CA LYS A 66 9.37 -13.82 7.48
C LYS A 66 10.17 -12.82 6.64
N GLU A 67 11.42 -13.15 6.32
CA GLU A 67 12.31 -12.34 5.50
C GLU A 67 11.80 -12.20 4.05
N GLU A 68 11.33 -13.28 3.45
CA GLU A 68 10.78 -13.31 2.10
C GLU A 68 9.46 -12.53 2.03
N LEU A 69 8.61 -12.67 3.04
CA LEU A 69 7.40 -11.86 3.21
C LEU A 69 7.75 -10.37 3.39
N PHE A 70 8.77 -10.05 4.21
CA PHE A 70 9.25 -8.68 4.38
C PHE A 70 9.75 -8.10 3.06
N ASN A 71 10.56 -8.84 2.31
CA ASN A 71 11.04 -8.42 0.99
C ASN A 71 9.88 -8.15 0.02
N THR A 72 8.87 -9.00 0.04
CA THR A 72 7.66 -8.81 -0.79
C THR A 72 6.90 -7.54 -0.41
N VAL A 73 6.81 -7.19 0.89
CA VAL A 73 6.12 -5.96 1.30
C VAL A 73 6.99 -4.71 1.21
N ALA A 74 8.31 -4.86 1.18
CA ALA A 74 9.27 -3.77 1.03
C ALA A 74 9.61 -3.47 -0.43
N ASP A 75 9.02 -4.21 -1.37
CA ASP A 75 9.09 -3.94 -2.80
C ASP A 75 8.11 -2.83 -3.20
N PHE A 76 8.66 -1.79 -3.84
CA PHE A 76 7.94 -0.68 -4.43
C PHE A 76 7.90 -0.76 -5.96
N GLY A 77 8.70 -1.64 -6.59
CA GLY A 77 8.83 -1.76 -8.03
C GLY A 77 7.49 -1.84 -8.77
N PRO A 78 6.60 -2.80 -8.43
CA PRO A 78 5.30 -2.92 -9.08
C PRO A 78 4.41 -1.68 -8.95
N ALA A 79 4.49 -0.96 -7.82
CA ALA A 79 3.73 0.27 -7.61
C ALA A 79 4.33 1.45 -8.40
N ALA A 80 5.66 1.52 -8.49
CA ALA A 80 6.38 2.52 -9.26
C ALA A 80 6.13 2.35 -10.77
N GLU A 81 6.23 1.11 -11.28
CA GLU A 81 5.91 0.78 -12.67
C GLU A 81 4.50 1.25 -13.05
N GLU A 82 3.51 0.89 -12.24
CA GLU A 82 2.10 1.29 -12.46
C GLU A 82 1.93 2.82 -12.39
N LEU A 83 2.55 3.49 -11.43
CA LEU A 83 2.51 4.95 -11.29
C LEU A 83 3.17 5.68 -12.45
N PHE A 84 4.15 5.06 -13.10
CA PHE A 84 4.90 5.68 -14.19
C PHE A 84 4.39 5.27 -15.57
N ASP A 85 3.42 4.37 -15.68
CA ASP A 85 2.90 3.84 -16.96
C ASP A 85 2.04 4.84 -17.76
N ALA A 86 2.64 5.97 -18.14
CA ALA A 86 2.07 6.99 -19.01
C ALA A 86 3.16 7.82 -19.71
N PRO A 87 2.86 8.44 -20.87
CA PRO A 87 3.75 9.43 -21.49
C PRO A 87 4.00 10.64 -20.59
N LEU A 88 5.17 11.28 -20.72
CA LEU A 88 5.58 12.42 -19.88
C LEU A 88 4.55 13.56 -19.88
N GLY A 89 3.92 13.87 -21.01
CA GLY A 89 2.94 14.96 -21.12
C GLY A 89 1.65 14.76 -20.32
N THR A 90 1.35 13.53 -19.89
CA THR A 90 0.16 13.20 -19.09
C THR A 90 0.50 12.53 -17.77
N LEU A 91 1.79 12.40 -17.45
CA LEU A 91 2.28 11.57 -16.36
C LEU A 91 1.80 12.09 -14.99
N GLY A 92 1.76 13.40 -14.77
CA GLY A 92 1.30 13.97 -13.50
C GLY A 92 -0.16 13.60 -13.20
N ARG A 93 -1.02 13.63 -14.22
CA ARG A 93 -2.42 13.20 -14.10
C ARG A 93 -2.52 11.72 -13.79
N HIS A 94 -1.81 10.90 -14.56
CA HIS A 94 -1.78 9.45 -14.39
C HIS A 94 -1.37 9.06 -12.98
N MET A 95 -0.27 9.63 -12.47
CA MET A 95 0.22 9.36 -11.11
C MET A 95 -0.84 9.60 -10.04
N VAL A 96 -1.56 10.74 -10.10
CA VAL A 96 -2.59 11.07 -9.09
C VAL A 96 -3.79 10.12 -9.19
N VAL A 97 -4.29 9.86 -10.40
CA VAL A 97 -5.41 8.93 -10.60
C VAL A 97 -5.06 7.54 -10.09
N THR A 98 -3.89 7.02 -10.49
CA THR A 98 -3.39 5.70 -10.11
C THR A 98 -3.21 5.59 -8.60
N LEU A 99 -2.57 6.58 -7.97
CA LEU A 99 -2.40 6.61 -6.50
C LEU A 99 -3.75 6.54 -5.78
N VAL A 100 -4.71 7.37 -6.16
CA VAL A 100 -6.03 7.43 -5.49
C VAL A 100 -6.81 6.13 -5.70
N ARG A 101 -6.82 5.59 -6.92
CA ARG A 101 -7.51 4.32 -7.23
C ARG A 101 -6.90 3.17 -6.46
N ARG A 102 -5.58 3.00 -6.53
CA ARG A 102 -4.87 1.96 -5.79
C ARG A 102 -5.11 2.02 -4.31
N ARG A 103 -5.11 3.22 -3.75
CA ARG A 103 -5.39 3.42 -2.33
C ARG A 103 -6.78 2.93 -1.95
N ARG A 104 -7.79 3.19 -2.77
CA ARG A 104 -9.17 2.71 -2.54
C ARG A 104 -9.26 1.19 -2.62
N GLU A 105 -8.65 0.59 -3.63
CA GLU A 105 -8.63 -0.87 -3.84
C GLU A 105 -7.89 -1.61 -2.71
N LEU A 106 -6.68 -1.16 -2.39
CA LEU A 106 -5.81 -1.81 -1.41
C LEU A 106 -6.11 -1.41 0.03
N LYS A 107 -6.99 -0.42 0.25
CA LYS A 107 -7.22 0.24 1.54
C LYS A 107 -5.92 0.66 2.23
N SER A 108 -4.88 0.99 1.44
CA SER A 108 -3.53 1.33 1.88
C SER A 108 -2.78 2.04 0.75
N ASP A 109 -1.81 2.88 1.11
CA ASP A 109 -0.93 3.56 0.15
C ASP A 109 0.45 2.85 0.14
N PRO A 110 0.85 2.24 -0.98
CA PRO A 110 2.15 1.56 -1.09
C PRO A 110 3.35 2.49 -0.94
N LEU A 111 3.29 3.74 -1.38
CA LEU A 111 4.43 4.66 -1.27
C LEU A 111 4.57 5.19 0.15
N LEU A 112 3.45 5.51 0.81
CA LEU A 112 3.45 6.09 2.15
C LEU A 112 4.15 5.21 3.21
N ARG A 113 4.29 3.90 2.95
CA ARG A 113 5.02 2.97 3.83
C ARG A 113 6.43 3.43 4.18
N VAL A 114 7.13 4.10 3.25
CA VAL A 114 8.49 4.61 3.48
C VAL A 114 8.55 5.65 4.61
N VAL A 115 7.47 6.41 4.83
CA VAL A 115 7.43 7.43 5.90
C VAL A 115 7.53 6.80 7.29
N PHE A 116 7.04 5.56 7.44
CA PHE A 116 7.11 4.85 8.72
C PHE A 116 8.47 4.19 8.97
N SER A 117 9.39 4.22 8.00
CA SER A 117 10.78 3.78 8.17
C SER A 117 11.70 4.89 8.70
N LEU A 118 11.19 6.07 9.08
CA LEU A 118 12.00 7.19 9.58
C LEU A 118 12.59 7.01 11.01
N GLY A 119 12.69 5.77 11.53
CA GLY A 119 13.31 5.50 12.85
C GLY A 119 14.70 4.85 12.75
N ASN A 120 15.47 4.89 13.84
CA ASN A 120 16.88 4.45 13.89
C ASN A 120 17.07 2.95 14.17
N GLN A 121 16.49 2.09 13.33
CA GLN A 121 16.75 0.64 13.37
C GLN A 121 17.21 0.19 11.98
N ASP A 122 18.20 -0.71 11.90
CA ASP A 122 18.90 -1.08 10.66
C ASP A 122 17.95 -1.58 9.54
N GLU A 123 16.87 -2.30 9.87
CA GLU A 123 15.92 -2.79 8.84
C GLU A 123 15.06 -1.68 8.21
N ARG A 124 15.00 -0.49 8.84
CA ARG A 124 14.33 0.67 8.27
C ARG A 124 15.17 1.37 7.19
N SER A 125 16.49 1.13 7.15
CA SER A 125 17.35 1.57 6.04
C SER A 125 16.91 0.95 4.73
N LEU A 126 16.66 -0.37 4.73
CA LEU A 126 16.31 -1.10 3.51
C LEU A 126 15.07 -0.56 2.81
N LEU A 127 14.04 -0.15 3.55
CA LEU A 127 12.84 0.46 2.96
C LEU A 127 13.15 1.81 2.30
N ARG A 128 14.04 2.61 2.89
CA ARG A 128 14.47 3.89 2.29
C ARG A 128 15.32 3.64 1.05
N ASP A 129 16.25 2.70 1.14
CA ASP A 129 17.15 2.33 0.03
C ASP A 129 16.35 1.81 -1.16
N ARG A 130 15.40 0.90 -0.93
CA ARG A 130 14.48 0.40 -1.98
C ARG A 130 13.57 1.48 -2.53
N PHE A 131 13.02 2.37 -1.69
CA PHE A 131 12.21 3.47 -2.20
C PHE A 131 13.03 4.39 -3.11
N HIS A 132 14.26 4.73 -2.71
CA HIS A 132 15.16 5.53 -3.51
C HIS A 132 15.48 4.83 -4.85
N GLU A 133 15.91 3.58 -4.81
CA GLU A 133 16.28 2.80 -6.01
C GLU A 133 15.09 2.55 -6.95
N GLN A 134 13.93 2.18 -6.42
CA GLN A 134 12.80 1.71 -7.23
C GLN A 134 11.82 2.81 -7.62
N VAL A 135 11.79 3.92 -6.87
CA VAL A 135 10.85 5.03 -7.12
C VAL A 135 11.61 6.27 -7.60
N THR A 136 12.57 6.75 -6.81
CA THR A 136 13.27 8.01 -7.11
C THR A 136 14.18 7.88 -8.32
N GLU A 137 15.06 6.89 -8.37
CA GLU A 137 15.96 6.67 -9.52
C GLU A 137 15.20 6.33 -10.80
N ALA A 138 14.11 5.57 -10.68
CA ALA A 138 13.21 5.29 -11.81
C ALA A 138 12.58 6.58 -12.37
N LEU A 139 12.23 7.56 -11.53
CA LEU A 139 11.81 8.88 -11.99
C LEU A 139 12.94 9.65 -12.63
N ILE A 140 14.12 9.71 -11.99
CA ILE A 140 15.30 10.42 -12.51
C ILE A 140 15.64 9.97 -13.93
N ALA A 141 15.56 8.67 -14.20
CA ALA A 141 15.81 8.08 -15.50
C ALA A 141 14.82 8.55 -16.59
N ARG A 142 13.61 8.96 -16.20
CA ARG A 142 12.55 9.37 -17.13
C ARG A 142 12.44 10.87 -17.34
N LEU A 143 12.84 11.68 -16.36
CA LEU A 143 12.68 13.13 -16.43
C LEU A 143 13.62 13.75 -17.48
N PRO A 144 13.16 14.68 -18.33
CA PRO A 144 14.00 15.44 -19.25
C PRO A 144 14.62 16.66 -18.56
N GLY A 145 15.70 17.23 -19.11
CA GLY A 145 16.21 18.54 -18.67
C GLY A 145 17.12 18.52 -17.43
N ARG A 146 17.27 19.68 -16.77
CA ARG A 146 18.20 19.91 -15.64
C ARG A 146 17.58 19.47 -14.31
N GLU A 147 18.37 19.33 -13.24
CA GLU A 147 17.84 19.09 -11.88
C GLU A 147 16.89 17.88 -11.76
N ARG A 148 17.13 16.81 -12.53
CA ARG A 148 16.27 15.61 -12.56
C ARG A 148 16.15 14.98 -11.17
N ALA A 149 17.24 14.87 -10.43
CA ALA A 149 17.26 14.35 -9.06
C ALA A 149 16.36 15.16 -8.13
N LEU A 150 16.57 16.48 -8.06
CA LEU A 150 15.76 17.36 -7.21
C LEU A 150 14.27 17.32 -7.58
N ARG A 151 13.94 17.37 -8.88
CA ARG A 151 12.53 17.30 -9.32
C ARG A 151 11.90 15.95 -9.02
N ALA A 152 12.63 14.85 -9.17
CA ALA A 152 12.16 13.52 -8.80
C ALA A 152 11.86 13.42 -7.30
N GLU A 153 12.73 13.97 -6.44
CA GLU A 153 12.49 14.03 -5.00
C GLU A 153 11.26 14.87 -4.64
N LEU A 154 11.07 16.03 -5.29
CA LEU A 154 9.89 16.87 -5.09
C LEU A 154 8.60 16.18 -5.56
N ILE A 155 8.64 15.47 -6.68
CA ILE A 155 7.53 14.64 -7.18
C ILE A 155 7.17 13.56 -6.16
N ALA A 156 8.18 12.84 -5.63
CA ALA A 156 7.96 11.84 -4.59
C ALA A 156 7.35 12.47 -3.33
N GLY A 157 7.83 13.65 -2.91
CA GLY A 157 7.27 14.42 -1.81
C GLY A 157 5.79 14.78 -2.01
N HIS A 158 5.42 15.22 -3.21
CA HIS A 158 4.03 15.49 -3.58
C HIS A 158 3.14 14.25 -3.44
N LEU A 159 3.57 13.11 -3.98
CA LEU A 159 2.81 11.86 -3.93
C LEU A 159 2.66 11.36 -2.48
N LEU A 160 3.74 11.38 -1.71
CA LEU A 160 3.72 11.00 -0.29
C LEU A 160 2.82 11.94 0.53
N GLY A 161 2.91 13.25 0.32
CA GLY A 161 2.09 14.25 1.01
C GLY A 161 0.61 14.13 0.69
N LEU A 162 0.26 13.89 -0.58
CA LEU A 162 -1.12 13.61 -0.99
C LEU A 162 -1.62 12.32 -0.33
N GLY A 163 -0.87 11.21 -0.44
CA GLY A 163 -1.21 9.92 0.16
C GLY A 163 -1.42 9.99 1.67
N ALA A 164 -0.56 10.73 2.37
CA ALA A 164 -0.68 11.03 3.79
C ALA A 164 -1.97 11.79 4.09
N THR A 165 -2.22 12.90 3.38
CA THR A 165 -3.40 13.76 3.58
C THR A 165 -4.71 12.99 3.40
N LEU A 166 -4.81 12.18 2.35
CA LEU A 166 -5.97 11.33 2.09
C LEU A 166 -6.16 10.24 3.16
N SER A 167 -5.13 9.95 3.95
CA SER A 167 -5.14 8.97 5.04
C SER A 167 -5.50 9.55 6.40
N LEU A 168 -5.37 10.86 6.59
CA LEU A 168 -5.73 11.52 7.84
C LEU A 168 -7.24 11.76 7.96
N HIS A 169 -7.91 12.15 6.87
CA HIS A 169 -9.32 12.53 6.89
C HIS A 169 -10.21 11.50 6.18
N ARG A 170 -10.84 10.60 6.95
CA ARG A 170 -11.72 9.54 6.42
C ARG A 170 -12.88 10.09 5.57
N ASP A 171 -13.46 11.20 5.99
CA ASP A 171 -14.58 11.87 5.32
C ASP A 171 -14.12 13.08 4.48
N GLY A 172 -12.83 13.12 4.12
CA GLY A 172 -12.24 14.21 3.36
C GLY A 172 -12.23 14.00 1.84
N ALA A 173 -11.34 14.72 1.16
CA ALA A 173 -11.23 14.73 -0.31
C ALA A 173 -11.12 13.32 -0.93
N GLY A 174 -10.52 12.35 -0.22
CA GLY A 174 -10.35 10.98 -0.68
C GLY A 174 -11.65 10.18 -0.81
N SER A 175 -12.72 10.57 -0.10
CA SER A 175 -14.05 9.96 -0.19
C SER A 175 -15.05 10.85 -0.94
N LEU A 176 -14.90 12.17 -0.87
CA LEU A 176 -15.84 13.14 -1.45
C LEU A 176 -15.65 13.40 -2.95
N ALA A 177 -14.44 13.25 -3.49
CA ALA A 177 -14.12 13.55 -4.89
C ALA A 177 -13.80 12.28 -5.70
N THR A 178 -13.97 12.33 -7.01
CA THR A 178 -13.48 11.27 -7.91
C THR A 178 -11.95 11.33 -8.04
N PRO A 179 -11.26 10.22 -8.34
CA PRO A 179 -9.82 10.24 -8.64
C PRO A 179 -9.46 11.24 -9.75
N GLU A 180 -10.31 11.34 -10.76
CA GLU A 180 -10.14 12.24 -11.90
C GLU A 180 -10.23 13.70 -11.47
N HIS A 181 -11.20 14.05 -10.62
CA HIS A 181 -11.34 15.42 -10.12
C HIS A 181 -10.18 15.83 -9.21
N LEU A 182 -9.70 14.92 -8.34
CA LEU A 182 -8.50 15.16 -7.55
C LEU A 182 -7.28 15.37 -8.47
N ALA A 183 -7.17 14.58 -9.54
CA ALA A 183 -6.10 14.73 -10.51
C ALA A 183 -6.19 16.04 -11.30
N ASP A 184 -7.38 16.51 -11.67
CA ASP A 184 -7.56 17.82 -12.32
C ASP A 184 -6.99 18.96 -11.48
N LEU A 185 -7.18 18.90 -10.16
CA LEU A 185 -6.72 19.92 -9.22
C LEU A 185 -5.23 19.79 -8.86
N TYR A 186 -4.72 18.57 -8.72
CA TYR A 186 -3.38 18.31 -8.15
C TYR A 186 -2.30 18.10 -9.21
N ALA A 187 -2.66 17.51 -10.35
CA ALA A 187 -1.70 17.13 -11.39
C ALA A 187 -0.92 18.30 -12.01
N PRO A 188 -1.46 19.54 -12.18
CA PRO A 188 -0.69 20.63 -12.79
C PRO A 188 0.62 20.93 -12.05
N ALA A 189 0.65 20.85 -10.71
CA ALA A 189 1.86 21.05 -9.92
C ALA A 189 2.90 19.95 -10.17
N LEU A 190 2.47 18.69 -10.18
CA LEU A 190 3.33 17.54 -10.54
C LEU A 190 3.82 17.64 -11.98
N GLN A 191 2.95 18.02 -12.91
CA GLN A 191 3.25 18.08 -14.33
C GLN A 191 4.32 19.13 -14.63
N SER A 192 4.29 20.27 -13.92
CA SER A 192 5.34 21.30 -13.97
C SER A 192 6.72 20.74 -13.58
N LEU A 193 6.80 19.98 -12.48
CA LEU A 193 8.05 19.32 -12.07
C LEU A 193 8.51 18.26 -13.09
N ILE A 194 7.57 17.56 -13.72
CA ILE A 194 7.86 16.51 -14.71
C ILE A 194 8.46 17.10 -15.99
N THR A 195 7.89 18.20 -16.50
CA THR A 195 8.34 18.80 -17.76
C THR A 195 9.57 19.69 -17.60
N GLY A 196 9.82 20.21 -16.38
CA GLY A 196 10.81 21.26 -16.14
C GLY A 196 10.36 22.57 -16.78
#